data_AF-A0A517ZVE0-F1
#
_entry.id   AF-A0A517ZVE0-F1
#
_cell.length_a   1.000
_cell.length_b   1.000
_cell.length_c   1.000
_cell.angle_alpha   90.00
_cell.angle_beta   90.00
_cell.angle_gamma   90.00
#
_symmetry.space_group_name_H-M   'P 1'
#
loop_
_entity.id
_entity.type
_entity.pdbx_description
1 polymer ?
#
loop_
_entity_poly.entity_id
_entity_poly.type
_entity_poly.pdbx_seq_one_letter_code
_entity_poly.pdbx_strand_id
1 'polypeptide(L)'
;MHYPLRRRNSPQQARRGFTLVELLIVIVIIAILVGLLVPVVMGVMQNARIAQVRQEISQLENAITAFKTTYGVEPPSQFRLYDDFNLYLSVDAAGAGTIEDTARIKSAALIRRMWPQFDFTANRDWDGDSDISATEAYILSGPECLVFFLGGIIPAGPGLPNLNGFSKDPQHPFNDVGSSREGPFLEFAASRVRDNSGNPGFFEYYDPLAGQTNPYAYIHSDDYEFFDPPTNIGTLATYKQSEATGSYYKKNTYQIVSPGFDGLYGYGGVYEEDDAGHDGSIGHINFQYTSYSPSPGTGASDPNRPDNDNITNFAPAELRP
;
A
#
# COMPACT_ATOMS: atom_id res chain seq x y z
N MET A 1 -21.08 48.68 -84.73
CA MET A 1 -20.94 49.19 -83.36
C MET A 1 -20.30 48.10 -82.50
N HIS A 2 -19.07 48.30 -82.03
CA HIS A 2 -18.35 47.38 -81.15
C HIS A 2 -17.80 48.22 -79.98
N TYR A 3 -18.30 47.97 -78.77
CA TYR A 3 -17.79 48.59 -77.55
C TYR A 3 -16.62 47.76 -77.00
N PRO A 4 -15.47 48.35 -76.66
CA PRO A 4 -14.43 47.61 -75.97
C PRO A 4 -14.78 47.45 -74.48
N LEU A 5 -14.69 46.22 -73.97
CA LEU A 5 -14.86 45.91 -72.56
C LEU A 5 -13.66 46.43 -71.75
N ARG A 6 -13.92 47.33 -70.80
CA ARG A 6 -12.93 47.84 -69.85
C ARG A 6 -12.59 46.73 -68.83
N ARG A 7 -11.40 46.14 -68.97
CA ARG A 7 -10.85 45.14 -68.06
C ARG A 7 -10.66 45.76 -66.67
N ARG A 8 -11.40 45.26 -65.67
CA ARG A 8 -11.27 45.66 -64.27
C ARG A 8 -10.04 44.95 -63.69
N ASN A 9 -8.99 45.70 -63.38
CA ASN A 9 -7.84 45.16 -62.63
C ASN A 9 -8.30 44.84 -61.20
N SER A 10 -8.44 43.57 -60.88
CA SER A 10 -8.52 43.08 -59.50
C SER A 10 -7.13 43.26 -58.84
N PRO A 11 -7.03 43.91 -57.67
CA PRO A 11 -5.74 44.08 -57.00
C PRO A 11 -5.17 42.70 -56.68
N GLN A 12 -3.99 42.39 -57.24
CA GLN A 12 -3.20 41.23 -56.87
C GLN A 12 -2.91 41.33 -55.37
N GLN A 13 -3.50 40.44 -54.58
CA GLN A 13 -3.07 40.22 -53.20
C GLN A 13 -1.60 39.79 -53.25
N ALA A 14 -0.70 40.70 -52.89
CA ALA A 14 0.72 40.43 -52.78
C ALA A 14 0.90 39.29 -51.76
N ARG A 15 1.29 38.12 -52.23
CA ARG A 15 1.72 37.01 -51.37
C ARG A 15 2.97 37.48 -50.64
N ARG A 16 2.81 37.83 -49.36
CA ARG A 16 3.94 38.15 -48.47
C ARG A 16 4.77 36.86 -48.31
N GLY A 17 6.00 36.88 -48.79
CA GLY A 17 6.96 35.81 -48.55
C GLY A 17 7.48 35.87 -47.12
N PHE A 18 7.63 34.70 -46.49
CA PHE A 18 8.20 34.57 -45.15
C PHE A 18 9.68 34.95 -45.21
N THR A 19 10.14 35.89 -44.37
CA THR A 19 11.55 36.25 -44.30
C THR A 19 12.30 35.29 -43.36
N LEU A 20 13.58 35.03 -43.64
CA LEU A 20 14.46 34.24 -42.76
C LEU A 20 14.52 34.83 -41.34
N VAL A 21 14.42 36.15 -41.22
CA VAL A 21 14.45 36.86 -39.94
C VAL A 21 13.17 36.61 -39.13
N GLU A 22 12.00 36.60 -39.76
CA GLU A 22 10.74 36.24 -39.10
C GLU A 22 10.79 34.81 -38.56
N LEU A 23 11.35 33.87 -39.33
CA LEU A 23 11.53 32.49 -38.85
C LEU A 23 12.55 32.40 -37.71
N LEU A 24 13.66 33.14 -37.78
CA LEU A 24 14.69 33.17 -36.74
C LEU A 24 14.14 33.67 -35.40
N ILE A 25 13.35 34.74 -35.42
CA ILE A 25 12.75 35.30 -34.20
C ILE A 25 11.79 34.29 -33.57
N VAL A 26 11.00 33.57 -34.38
CA VAL A 26 10.06 32.56 -33.89
C VAL A 26 10.79 31.42 -33.18
N ILE A 27 11.87 30.90 -33.74
CA ILE A 27 12.62 29.82 -33.09
C ILE A 27 13.31 30.32 -31.80
N VAL A 28 13.78 31.57 -31.76
CA VAL A 28 14.36 32.18 -30.55
C VAL A 28 13.30 32.30 -29.45
N ILE A 29 12.10 32.75 -29.79
CA ILE A 29 10.98 32.83 -28.83
C ILE A 29 10.61 31.44 -28.33
N ILE A 30 10.48 30.44 -29.21
CA ILE A 30 10.18 29.05 -28.80
C ILE A 30 11.27 28.50 -27.88
N ALA A 31 12.56 28.75 -28.19
CA ALA A 31 13.68 28.30 -27.36
C ALA A 31 13.64 28.92 -25.96
N ILE A 32 13.33 30.21 -25.84
CA ILE A 32 13.17 30.88 -24.54
C ILE A 32 11.99 30.29 -23.77
N LEU A 33 10.83 30.11 -24.42
CA LEU A 33 9.63 29.55 -23.78
C LEU A 33 9.87 28.13 -23.27
N VAL A 34 10.48 27.26 -24.09
CA VAL A 34 10.83 25.89 -23.70
C VAL A 34 11.87 25.90 -22.59
N GLY A 35 12.88 26.75 -22.67
CA GLY A 35 13.93 26.88 -21.65
C GLY A 35 13.39 27.26 -20.27
N LEU A 36 12.34 28.08 -20.20
CA LEU A 36 11.66 28.43 -18.95
C LEU A 36 10.70 27.33 -18.46
N LEU A 37 10.14 26.53 -19.37
CA LEU A 37 9.16 25.49 -19.05
C LEU A 37 9.79 24.22 -18.45
N VAL A 38 10.92 23.74 -18.98
CA VAL A 38 11.52 22.45 -18.59
C VAL A 38 11.75 22.28 -17.07
N PRO A 39 12.37 23.23 -16.33
CA PRO A 39 12.63 23.04 -14.90
C PRO A 39 11.34 22.97 -14.06
N VAL A 40 10.27 23.66 -14.48
CA VAL A 40 8.99 23.67 -13.76
C VAL A 40 8.27 22.33 -13.88
N VAL A 41 8.36 21.67 -15.04
CA VAL A 41 7.67 20.41 -15.30
C VAL A 41 8.12 19.29 -14.35
N MET A 42 9.40 19.24 -13.99
CA MET A 42 9.91 18.19 -13.10
C MET A 42 9.27 18.23 -11.70
N GLY A 43 9.15 19.41 -11.09
CA GLY A 43 8.49 19.58 -9.80
C GLY A 43 6.99 19.28 -9.84
N VAL A 44 6.30 19.67 -10.93
CA VAL A 44 4.87 19.36 -11.12
C VAL A 44 4.64 17.85 -11.23
N MET A 45 5.49 17.13 -11.97
CA MET A 45 5.39 15.68 -12.10
C MET A 45 5.64 14.97 -10.78
N GLN A 46 6.57 15.46 -9.96
CA GLN A 46 6.79 14.92 -8.63
C GLN A 46 5.55 15.11 -7.75
N ASN A 47 4.99 16.32 -7.68
CA ASN A 47 3.76 16.59 -6.94
C ASN A 47 2.57 15.74 -7.41
N ALA A 48 2.48 15.47 -8.71
CA ALA A 48 1.45 14.57 -9.26
C ALA A 48 1.61 13.13 -8.75
N ARG A 49 2.85 12.62 -8.66
CA ARG A 49 3.14 11.30 -8.07
C ARG A 49 2.80 11.25 -6.58
N ILE A 50 3.14 12.30 -5.84
CA ILE A 50 2.79 12.44 -4.41
C ILE A 50 1.27 12.40 -4.23
N ALA A 51 0.55 13.16 -5.05
CA ALA A 51 -0.91 13.17 -5.04
C ALA A 51 -1.49 11.80 -5.40
N GLN A 52 -0.86 11.06 -6.31
CA GLN A 52 -1.26 9.71 -6.68
C GLN A 52 -1.11 8.73 -5.49
N VAL A 53 0.01 8.75 -4.77
CA VAL A 53 0.22 7.92 -3.57
C VAL A 53 -0.83 8.24 -2.50
N ARG A 54 -1.08 9.53 -2.23
CA ARG A 54 -2.12 9.96 -1.26
C ARG A 54 -3.51 9.49 -1.65
N GLN A 55 -3.87 9.64 -2.92
CA GLN A 55 -5.15 9.20 -3.45
C GLN A 55 -5.32 7.69 -3.31
N GLU A 56 -4.26 6.92 -3.52
CA GLU A 56 -4.27 5.46 -3.36
C GLU A 56 -4.40 5.02 -1.91
N ILE A 57 -3.71 5.69 -0.98
CA ILE A 57 -3.92 5.46 0.46
C ILE A 57 -5.39 5.70 0.80
N SER A 58 -6.01 6.78 0.31
CA SER A 58 -7.44 7.01 0.52
C SER A 58 -8.33 5.95 -0.15
N GLN A 59 -7.92 5.34 -1.27
CA GLN A 59 -8.65 4.20 -1.85
C GLN A 59 -8.54 2.95 -0.97
N LEU A 60 -7.36 2.68 -0.41
CA LEU A 60 -7.14 1.60 0.55
C LEU A 60 -8.00 1.80 1.82
N GLU A 61 -8.07 3.02 2.37
CA GLU A 61 -8.92 3.34 3.52
C GLU A 61 -10.40 3.08 3.24
N ASN A 62 -10.88 3.47 2.06
CA ASN A 62 -12.26 3.22 1.65
C ASN A 62 -12.52 1.71 1.51
N ALA A 63 -11.58 0.95 0.97
CA ALA A 63 -11.67 -0.50 0.86
C ALA A 63 -11.69 -1.19 2.23
N ILE A 64 -10.84 -0.76 3.17
CA ILE A 64 -10.86 -1.24 4.57
C ILE A 64 -12.19 -0.90 5.24
N THR A 65 -12.73 0.29 5.00
CA THR A 65 -14.04 0.69 5.53
C THR A 65 -15.17 -0.18 4.96
N ALA A 66 -15.13 -0.49 3.66
CA ALA A 66 -16.09 -1.40 3.03
C ALA A 66 -15.97 -2.84 3.55
N PHE A 67 -14.74 -3.33 3.73
CA PHE A 67 -14.46 -4.62 4.35
C PHE A 67 -15.02 -4.69 5.78
N LYS A 68 -14.75 -3.67 6.59
CA LYS A 68 -15.28 -3.54 7.97
C LYS A 68 -16.80 -3.46 8.00
N THR A 69 -17.42 -2.80 7.03
CA THR A 69 -18.88 -2.74 6.93
C THR A 69 -19.47 -4.12 6.65
N THR A 70 -18.78 -4.95 5.87
CA THR A 70 -19.22 -6.28 5.48
C THR A 70 -19.02 -7.31 6.59
N TYR A 71 -17.83 -7.31 7.22
CA TYR A 71 -17.44 -8.34 8.18
C TYR A 71 -17.38 -7.88 9.65
N GLY A 72 -17.57 -6.59 9.92
CA GLY A 72 -17.55 -6.03 11.28
C GLY A 72 -16.16 -5.97 11.94
N VAL A 73 -15.10 -6.19 11.16
CA VAL A 73 -13.68 -6.18 11.59
C VAL A 73 -12.81 -5.54 10.51
N GLU A 74 -11.70 -4.93 10.92
CA GLU A 74 -10.67 -4.45 9.99
C GLU A 74 -9.70 -5.61 9.65
N PRO A 75 -8.99 -5.54 8.52
CA PRO A 75 -7.93 -6.50 8.24
C PRO A 75 -6.88 -6.51 9.37
N PRO A 76 -6.37 -7.67 9.80
CA PRO A 76 -5.31 -7.76 10.78
C PRO A 76 -3.96 -7.39 10.15
N SER A 77 -2.96 -7.07 10.99
CA SER A 77 -1.57 -6.88 10.52
C SER A 77 -0.69 -8.13 10.63
N GLN A 78 -1.25 -9.24 11.12
CA GLN A 78 -0.68 -10.57 10.98
C GLN A 78 -1.82 -11.58 10.92
N PHE A 79 -1.71 -12.58 10.06
CA PHE A 79 -2.69 -13.67 9.99
C PHE A 79 -2.00 -15.01 9.73
N ARG A 80 -2.44 -16.06 10.44
CA ARG A 80 -1.91 -17.42 10.23
C ARG A 80 -2.87 -18.23 9.38
N LEU A 81 -2.34 -18.83 8.32
CA LEU A 81 -3.02 -19.81 7.48
C LEU A 81 -2.42 -21.20 7.71
N TYR A 82 -3.30 -22.20 7.79
CA TYR A 82 -2.91 -23.61 7.89
C TYR A 82 -3.58 -24.35 6.74
N ASP A 83 -2.93 -25.39 6.23
CA ASP A 83 -3.60 -26.32 5.32
C ASP A 83 -4.62 -27.17 6.08
N ASP A 84 -4.21 -27.70 7.24
CA ASP A 84 -5.11 -28.35 8.19
C ASP A 84 -5.83 -27.34 9.08
N PHE A 85 -7.10 -27.07 8.76
CA PHE A 85 -7.92 -26.12 9.49
C PHE A 85 -8.22 -26.57 10.93
N ASN A 86 -8.07 -27.86 11.25
CA ASN A 86 -8.21 -28.33 12.64
C ASN A 86 -7.14 -27.73 13.56
N LEU A 87 -6.00 -27.32 13.02
CA LEU A 87 -4.92 -26.69 13.77
C LEU A 87 -5.30 -25.32 14.33
N TYR A 88 -6.31 -24.64 13.78
CA TYR A 88 -6.87 -23.44 14.41
C TYR A 88 -7.55 -23.73 15.75
N LEU A 89 -8.04 -24.96 15.93
CA LEU A 89 -8.82 -25.38 17.10
C LEU A 89 -8.02 -26.24 18.07
N SER A 90 -6.82 -26.69 17.69
CA SER A 90 -5.98 -27.47 18.58
C SER A 90 -5.67 -26.67 19.85
N VAL A 91 -5.41 -27.34 20.95
CA VAL A 91 -4.71 -26.72 22.07
C VAL A 91 -3.34 -27.38 22.05
N ASP A 92 -2.29 -26.58 22.13
CA ASP A 92 -0.95 -27.10 22.28
C ASP A 92 -0.93 -28.04 23.50
N ALA A 93 -0.33 -29.23 23.37
CA ALA A 93 -0.22 -30.18 24.48
C ALA A 93 0.59 -29.62 25.67
N ALA A 94 1.25 -28.46 25.47
CA ALA A 94 1.99 -27.69 26.45
C ALA A 94 1.18 -26.55 27.09
N GLY A 95 -0.15 -26.51 26.92
CA GLY A 95 -1.04 -25.63 27.68
C GLY A 95 -0.76 -24.14 27.51
N ALA A 96 -1.41 -23.52 26.53
CA ALA A 96 -1.83 -22.11 26.51
C ALA A 96 -0.85 -21.13 27.18
N GLY A 97 0.14 -20.65 26.43
CA GLY A 97 1.02 -19.61 26.96
C GLY A 97 2.08 -19.05 26.03
N THR A 98 2.23 -19.54 24.80
CA THR A 98 3.22 -19.00 23.86
C THR A 98 2.61 -17.92 22.95
N ILE A 99 3.47 -17.04 22.42
CA ILE A 99 3.11 -16.00 21.43
C ILE A 99 2.45 -16.66 20.19
N GLU A 100 2.92 -17.85 19.81
CA GLU A 100 2.39 -18.63 18.68
C GLU A 100 0.94 -19.09 18.90
N ASP A 101 0.59 -19.48 20.13
CA ASP A 101 -0.80 -19.81 20.48
C ASP A 101 -1.71 -18.60 20.39
N THR A 102 -1.20 -17.43 20.78
CA THR A 102 -1.98 -16.19 20.75
C THR A 102 -2.33 -15.77 19.32
N ALA A 103 -1.37 -15.80 18.39
CA ALA A 103 -1.59 -15.46 16.99
C ALA A 103 -2.56 -16.43 16.29
N ARG A 104 -2.46 -17.72 16.61
CA ARG A 104 -3.36 -18.77 16.11
C ARG A 104 -4.79 -18.61 16.63
N ILE A 105 -4.96 -18.39 17.95
CA ILE A 105 -6.26 -18.14 18.58
C ILE A 105 -6.90 -16.87 17.99
N LYS A 106 -6.12 -15.80 17.79
CA LYS A 106 -6.59 -14.57 17.15
C LYS A 106 -7.06 -14.81 15.72
N SER A 107 -6.28 -15.56 14.93
CA SER A 107 -6.65 -15.91 13.55
C SER A 107 -7.96 -16.72 13.52
N ALA A 108 -8.09 -17.72 14.40
CA ALA A 108 -9.32 -18.50 14.54
C ALA A 108 -10.54 -17.66 14.99
N ALA A 109 -10.32 -16.73 15.93
CA ALA A 109 -11.35 -15.81 16.39
C ALA A 109 -11.80 -14.84 15.29
N LEU A 110 -10.84 -14.35 14.48
CA LEU A 110 -11.12 -13.51 13.33
C LEU A 110 -11.94 -14.26 12.29
N ILE A 111 -11.55 -15.48 11.91
CA ILE A 111 -12.32 -16.34 10.98
C ILE A 111 -13.75 -16.50 11.48
N ARG A 112 -13.95 -16.87 12.76
CA ARG A 112 -15.29 -17.02 13.33
C ARG A 112 -16.10 -15.74 13.35
N ARG A 113 -15.45 -14.58 13.49
CA ARG A 113 -16.13 -13.28 13.49
C ARG A 113 -16.60 -12.89 12.08
N MET A 114 -15.80 -13.17 11.06
CA MET A 114 -16.15 -12.91 9.66
C MET A 114 -17.16 -13.95 9.13
N TRP A 115 -16.94 -15.23 9.43
CA TRP A 115 -17.73 -16.37 8.97
C TRP A 115 -18.11 -17.27 10.15
N PRO A 116 -19.23 -16.98 10.84
CA PRO A 116 -19.65 -17.75 12.02
C PRO A 116 -19.92 -19.23 11.76
N GLN A 117 -20.18 -19.62 10.50
CA GLN A 117 -20.48 -20.99 10.09
C GLN A 117 -19.28 -21.72 9.47
N PHE A 118 -18.08 -21.11 9.52
CA PHE A 118 -16.87 -21.66 8.90
C PHE A 118 -16.62 -23.11 9.32
N ASP A 119 -16.41 -23.98 8.33
CA ASP A 119 -16.08 -25.38 8.56
C ASP A 119 -14.56 -25.57 8.71
N PHE A 120 -14.11 -25.75 9.95
CA PHE A 120 -12.71 -26.02 10.27
C PHE A 120 -12.24 -27.44 9.90
N THR A 121 -13.09 -28.26 9.29
CA THR A 121 -12.72 -29.59 8.80
C THR A 121 -12.47 -29.63 7.28
N ALA A 122 -12.84 -28.56 6.58
CA ALA A 122 -12.71 -28.43 5.14
C ALA A 122 -11.34 -27.87 4.75
N ASN A 123 -10.28 -28.65 4.98
CA ASN A 123 -8.88 -28.29 4.73
C ASN A 123 -8.65 -27.80 3.29
N ARG A 124 -7.63 -26.93 3.13
CA ARG A 124 -7.26 -26.33 1.85
C ARG A 124 -5.76 -26.48 1.64
N ASP A 125 -5.36 -26.78 0.41
CA ASP A 125 -3.96 -26.73 -0.04
C ASP A 125 -3.63 -25.29 -0.48
N TRP A 126 -2.83 -24.56 0.32
CA TRP A 126 -2.50 -23.16 0.04
C TRP A 126 -1.35 -22.98 -0.95
N ASP A 127 -0.34 -23.85 -0.92
CA ASP A 127 0.86 -23.73 -1.77
C ASP A 127 0.83 -24.63 -3.02
N GLY A 128 -0.15 -25.53 -3.11
CA GLY A 128 -0.37 -26.40 -4.26
C GLY A 128 0.51 -27.65 -4.28
N ASP A 129 1.14 -28.02 -3.16
CA ASP A 129 2.00 -29.20 -3.07
C ASP A 129 1.23 -30.52 -2.87
N SER A 130 -0.10 -30.46 -2.76
CA SER A 130 -1.04 -31.56 -2.50
C SER A 130 -1.00 -32.16 -1.08
N ASP A 131 -0.32 -31.54 -0.12
CA ASP A 131 -0.37 -31.89 1.30
C ASP A 131 -1.32 -30.97 2.08
N ILE A 132 -2.53 -31.46 2.35
CA ILE A 132 -3.53 -30.74 3.15
C ILE A 132 -3.45 -31.02 4.65
N SER A 133 -2.37 -31.67 5.11
CA SER A 133 -2.15 -32.09 6.49
C SER A 133 -0.91 -31.44 7.11
N ALA A 134 -0.31 -30.47 6.42
CA ALA A 134 0.85 -29.75 6.91
C ALA A 134 0.54 -29.08 8.25
N THR A 135 1.50 -29.20 9.19
CA THR A 135 1.38 -28.63 10.54
C THR A 135 1.93 -27.22 10.65
N GLU A 136 2.66 -26.79 9.63
CA GLU A 136 3.28 -25.48 9.57
C GLU A 136 2.24 -24.43 9.17
N ALA A 137 2.43 -23.20 9.65
CA ALA A 137 1.53 -22.10 9.35
C ALA A 137 2.20 -21.15 8.34
N TYR A 138 1.47 -20.72 7.33
CA TYR A 138 1.84 -19.55 6.54
C TYR A 138 1.53 -18.29 7.37
N ILE A 139 2.57 -17.51 7.66
CA ILE A 139 2.45 -16.29 8.45
C ILE A 139 2.39 -15.11 7.49
N LEU A 140 1.19 -14.56 7.33
CA LEU A 140 0.99 -13.35 6.52
C LEU A 140 1.35 -12.15 7.37
N SER A 141 2.26 -11.34 6.86
CA SER A 141 2.61 -10.00 7.33
C SER A 141 1.50 -8.98 7.02
N GLY A 142 1.60 -7.78 7.57
CA GLY A 142 0.61 -6.72 7.34
C GLY A 142 0.38 -6.38 5.87
N PRO A 143 1.44 -6.18 5.05
CA PRO A 143 1.30 -5.97 3.61
C PRO A 143 0.56 -7.11 2.89
N GLU A 144 0.84 -8.37 3.24
CA GLU A 144 0.16 -9.54 2.67
C GLU A 144 -1.30 -9.62 3.12
N CYS A 145 -1.57 -9.35 4.40
CA CYS A 145 -2.93 -9.29 4.93
C CYS A 145 -3.77 -8.24 4.19
N LEU A 146 -3.19 -7.07 3.89
CA LEU A 146 -3.89 -6.01 3.15
C LEU A 146 -4.36 -6.50 1.77
N VAL A 147 -3.50 -7.19 1.03
CA VAL A 147 -3.85 -7.74 -0.29
C VAL A 147 -4.81 -8.91 -0.17
N PHE A 148 -4.57 -9.82 0.77
CA PHE A 148 -5.39 -11.00 1.00
C PHE A 148 -6.84 -10.65 1.39
N PHE A 149 -7.03 -9.74 2.35
CA PHE A 149 -8.37 -9.41 2.85
C PHE A 149 -9.13 -8.44 1.94
N LEU A 150 -8.44 -7.50 1.27
CA LEU A 150 -9.11 -6.57 0.36
C LEU A 150 -9.27 -7.13 -1.06
N GLY A 151 -8.37 -8.01 -1.49
CA GLY A 151 -8.39 -8.62 -2.82
C GLY A 151 -9.08 -9.98 -2.83
N GLY A 152 -9.05 -10.70 -1.72
CA GLY A 152 -9.58 -12.05 -1.60
C GLY A 152 -8.58 -13.13 -2.01
N ILE A 153 -9.10 -14.31 -2.33
CA ILE A 153 -8.26 -15.47 -2.64
C ILE A 153 -7.86 -15.50 -4.11
N ILE A 154 -6.68 -16.06 -4.34
CA ILE A 154 -6.22 -16.40 -5.68
C ILE A 154 -6.63 -17.85 -5.95
N PRO A 155 -7.16 -18.16 -7.15
CA PRO A 155 -7.42 -19.53 -7.54
C PRO A 155 -6.11 -20.33 -7.60
N ALA A 156 -6.13 -21.59 -7.17
CA ALA A 156 -4.98 -22.47 -7.29
C ALA A 156 -4.64 -22.67 -8.78
N GLY A 157 -3.43 -22.27 -9.20
CA GLY A 157 -2.92 -22.49 -10.56
C GLY A 157 -1.92 -21.43 -11.05
N PRO A 158 -1.11 -21.74 -12.09
CA PRO A 158 -0.12 -20.81 -12.62
C PRO A 158 -0.80 -19.67 -13.41
N GLY A 159 -0.67 -18.43 -12.95
CA GLY A 159 -1.17 -17.26 -13.66
C GLY A 159 -1.31 -16.03 -12.77
N LEU A 160 -1.39 -14.86 -13.39
CA LEU A 160 -1.46 -13.54 -12.75
C LEU A 160 -2.50 -13.49 -11.60
N PRO A 161 -2.27 -12.69 -10.54
CA PRO A 161 -3.15 -12.61 -9.39
C PRO A 161 -4.51 -12.05 -9.81
N ASN A 162 -5.48 -12.93 -10.07
CA ASN A 162 -6.87 -12.54 -10.26
C ASN A 162 -7.58 -12.63 -8.92
N LEU A 163 -7.35 -11.62 -8.09
CA LEU A 163 -7.95 -11.43 -6.79
C LEU A 163 -9.45 -11.18 -6.95
N ASN A 164 -10.27 -12.17 -6.64
CA ASN A 164 -11.71 -12.17 -6.94
C ASN A 164 -12.60 -12.15 -5.68
N GLY A 165 -12.07 -11.71 -4.53
CA GLY A 165 -12.81 -11.75 -3.28
C GLY A 165 -12.95 -13.16 -2.68
N PHE A 166 -13.75 -13.27 -1.63
CA PHE A 166 -14.03 -14.54 -0.94
C PHE A 166 -15.32 -15.17 -1.47
N SER A 167 -15.48 -16.49 -1.31
CA SER A 167 -16.76 -17.15 -1.60
C SER A 167 -17.85 -16.63 -0.67
N LYS A 168 -19.07 -16.47 -1.19
CA LYS A 168 -20.26 -16.16 -0.36
C LYS A 168 -20.79 -17.36 0.42
N ASP A 169 -20.24 -18.56 0.20
CA ASP A 169 -20.56 -19.72 1.04
C ASP A 169 -20.00 -19.49 2.46
N PRO A 170 -20.86 -19.33 3.48
CA PRO A 170 -20.41 -19.01 4.84
C PRO A 170 -19.68 -20.19 5.53
N GLN A 171 -19.78 -21.41 5.00
CA GLN A 171 -19.02 -22.57 5.49
C GLN A 171 -17.66 -22.70 4.80
N HIS A 172 -17.57 -22.30 3.53
CA HIS A 172 -16.37 -22.45 2.69
C HIS A 172 -15.96 -21.13 2.00
N PRO A 173 -15.62 -20.07 2.76
CA PRO A 173 -15.29 -18.76 2.19
C PRO A 173 -13.98 -18.76 1.37
N PHE A 174 -13.08 -19.71 1.63
CA PHE A 174 -11.81 -19.87 0.90
C PHE A 174 -11.93 -20.73 -0.36
N ASN A 175 -13.14 -21.16 -0.74
CA ASN A 175 -13.34 -21.93 -1.96
C ASN A 175 -13.09 -21.07 -3.20
N ASP A 176 -12.20 -21.48 -4.10
CA ASP A 176 -11.79 -20.74 -5.31
C ASP A 176 -12.60 -21.09 -6.57
N VAL A 177 -13.51 -22.07 -6.49
CA VAL A 177 -14.46 -22.36 -7.58
C VAL A 177 -15.80 -21.63 -7.39
N GLY A 178 -16.37 -21.16 -8.51
CA GLY A 178 -17.68 -20.50 -8.55
C GLY A 178 -17.65 -18.97 -8.72
N SER A 179 -18.80 -18.41 -9.12
CA SER A 179 -18.96 -16.99 -9.49
C SER A 179 -19.53 -16.10 -8.39
N SER A 180 -20.06 -16.67 -7.30
CA SER A 180 -20.65 -15.89 -6.21
C SER A 180 -19.58 -15.48 -5.20
N ARG A 181 -19.07 -14.26 -5.37
CA ARG A 181 -17.96 -13.70 -4.59
C ARG A 181 -18.37 -12.46 -3.80
N GLU A 182 -17.80 -12.31 -2.61
CA GLU A 182 -17.83 -11.08 -1.80
C GLU A 182 -16.48 -10.37 -1.94
N GLY A 183 -16.51 -9.12 -2.41
CA GLY A 183 -15.31 -8.43 -2.88
C GLY A 183 -14.95 -8.75 -4.34
N PRO A 184 -13.75 -8.37 -4.80
CA PRO A 184 -12.70 -7.67 -4.06
C PRO A 184 -13.18 -6.28 -3.59
N PHE A 185 -12.71 -5.84 -2.43
CA PHE A 185 -12.97 -4.50 -1.89
C PHE A 185 -12.08 -3.44 -2.54
N LEU A 186 -10.94 -3.86 -3.11
CA LEU A 186 -10.06 -3.04 -3.91
C LEU A 186 -9.58 -3.80 -5.14
N GLU A 187 -9.67 -3.18 -6.31
CA GLU A 187 -9.01 -3.69 -7.51
C GLU A 187 -7.54 -3.30 -7.52
N PHE A 188 -6.67 -4.23 -7.15
CA PHE A 188 -5.24 -4.01 -7.17
C PHE A 188 -4.68 -3.98 -8.60
N ALA A 189 -3.85 -2.97 -8.87
CA ALA A 189 -3.10 -2.91 -10.12
C ALA A 189 -2.11 -4.10 -10.23
N ALA A 190 -2.39 -5.07 -11.11
CA ALA A 190 -1.62 -6.31 -11.24
C ALA A 190 -0.11 -6.11 -11.45
N SER A 191 0.33 -5.00 -12.06
CA SER A 191 1.75 -4.67 -12.25
C SER A 191 2.50 -4.32 -10.96
N ARG A 192 1.77 -4.08 -9.87
CA ARG A 192 2.28 -3.65 -8.56
C ARG A 192 1.94 -4.63 -7.43
N VAL A 193 1.27 -5.72 -7.76
CA VAL A 193 1.10 -6.87 -6.88
C VAL A 193 2.27 -7.81 -7.15
N ARG A 194 3.10 -8.05 -6.13
CA ARG A 194 4.30 -8.89 -6.24
C ARG A 194 4.35 -9.83 -5.04
N ASP A 195 5.04 -10.94 -5.17
CA ASP A 195 5.30 -11.88 -4.09
C ASP A 195 6.80 -11.77 -3.77
N ASN A 196 7.12 -11.14 -2.64
CA ASN A 196 8.49 -10.87 -2.22
C ASN A 196 8.75 -11.20 -0.74
N SER A 197 7.78 -11.82 -0.05
CA SER A 197 7.83 -12.16 1.37
C SER A 197 8.49 -13.51 1.66
N GLY A 198 8.66 -14.35 0.64
CA GLY A 198 9.11 -15.73 0.78
C GLY A 198 7.99 -16.72 1.13
N ASN A 199 6.74 -16.25 1.28
CA ASN A 199 5.55 -17.09 1.39
C ASN A 199 4.89 -17.22 0.00
N PRO A 200 5.20 -18.27 -0.77
CA PRO A 200 4.73 -18.37 -2.14
C PRO A 200 3.19 -18.31 -2.22
N GLY A 201 2.67 -17.45 -3.08
CA GLY A 201 1.23 -17.30 -3.31
C GLY A 201 0.55 -16.22 -2.46
N PHE A 202 1.28 -15.56 -1.56
CA PHE A 202 0.82 -14.38 -0.83
C PHE A 202 1.56 -13.14 -1.35
N PHE A 203 0.79 -12.12 -1.69
CA PHE A 203 1.30 -10.98 -2.44
C PHE A 203 1.25 -9.71 -1.61
N GLU A 204 2.19 -8.82 -1.86
CA GLU A 204 2.20 -7.47 -1.34
C GLU A 204 1.92 -6.43 -2.43
N TYR A 205 1.44 -5.26 -2.01
CA TYR A 205 1.11 -4.17 -2.91
C TYR A 205 2.10 -3.02 -2.81
N TYR A 206 2.62 -2.60 -3.95
CA TYR A 206 3.65 -1.56 -4.07
C TYR A 206 3.03 -0.24 -4.50
N ASP A 207 3.55 0.86 -3.97
CA ASP A 207 3.09 2.20 -4.32
C ASP A 207 3.44 2.56 -5.79
N PRO A 208 2.84 3.63 -6.37
CA PRO A 208 3.02 3.97 -7.77
C PRO A 208 4.35 4.68 -8.10
N LEU A 209 5.22 4.93 -7.12
CA LEU A 209 6.50 5.59 -7.36
C LEU A 209 7.44 4.66 -8.14
N ALA A 210 8.36 5.27 -8.88
CA ALA A 210 9.26 4.52 -9.75
C ALA A 210 10.39 3.88 -8.93
N GLY A 211 10.68 2.60 -9.21
CA GLY A 211 11.81 1.90 -8.59
C GLY A 211 11.53 1.29 -7.23
N GLN A 212 10.25 1.19 -6.81
CA GLN A 212 9.91 0.65 -5.51
C GLN A 212 10.39 -0.79 -5.28
N THR A 213 11.05 -0.97 -4.14
CA THR A 213 11.55 -2.24 -3.62
C THR A 213 10.78 -2.76 -2.42
N ASN A 214 10.06 -1.87 -1.72
CA ASN A 214 9.24 -2.22 -0.55
C ASN A 214 7.76 -1.96 -0.85
N PRO A 215 6.84 -2.78 -0.28
CA PRO A 215 5.40 -2.59 -0.45
C PRO A 215 4.88 -1.43 0.40
N TYR A 216 3.57 -1.21 0.44
CA TYR A 216 2.95 -0.45 1.53
C TYR A 216 3.08 -1.22 2.85
N ALA A 217 3.42 -0.54 3.93
CA ALA A 217 3.25 -1.13 5.26
C ALA A 217 1.80 -0.96 5.72
N TYR A 218 1.29 -1.99 6.38
CA TYR A 218 -0.02 -1.98 7.03
C TYR A 218 0.12 -2.51 8.45
N ILE A 219 -0.33 -1.74 9.44
CA ILE A 219 -0.24 -2.10 10.85
C ILE A 219 -1.58 -1.83 11.52
N HIS A 220 -2.09 -2.80 12.29
CA HIS A 220 -3.30 -2.66 13.08
C HIS A 220 -2.94 -2.65 14.57
N SER A 221 -3.55 -1.75 15.36
CA SER A 221 -3.17 -1.50 16.76
C SER A 221 -3.27 -2.73 17.66
N ASP A 222 -4.14 -3.69 17.32
CA ASP A 222 -4.42 -4.85 18.16
C ASP A 222 -3.45 -6.02 17.91
N ASP A 223 -2.71 -6.00 16.80
CA ASP A 223 -1.88 -7.11 16.31
C ASP A 223 -0.41 -6.72 16.08
N TYR A 224 0.00 -5.55 16.60
CA TYR A 224 1.32 -4.99 16.39
C TYR A 224 2.49 -5.83 16.97
N GLU A 225 2.27 -6.56 18.06
CA GLU A 225 3.31 -7.40 18.70
C GLU A 225 3.78 -8.52 17.77
N PHE A 226 3.01 -8.76 16.72
CA PHE A 226 3.20 -9.80 15.74
C PHE A 226 3.47 -9.24 14.34
N PHE A 227 3.63 -7.91 14.20
CA PHE A 227 4.04 -7.32 12.94
C PHE A 227 5.50 -7.68 12.69
N ASP A 228 5.73 -8.57 11.71
CA ASP A 228 7.05 -8.83 11.17
C ASP A 228 7.24 -7.93 9.95
N PRO A 229 8.05 -6.86 10.03
CA PRO A 229 8.40 -6.07 8.86
C PRO A 229 9.09 -6.98 7.84
N PRO A 230 8.96 -6.73 6.53
CA PRO A 230 9.72 -7.49 5.53
C PRO A 230 11.20 -7.57 5.92
N THR A 231 11.82 -8.74 5.74
CA THR A 231 13.11 -9.16 6.32
C THR A 231 14.31 -8.23 6.10
N ASN A 232 14.19 -7.18 5.27
CA ASN A 232 15.20 -6.18 4.99
C ASN A 232 14.95 -4.79 5.64
N ILE A 233 13.96 -4.66 6.53
CA ILE A 233 13.40 -3.34 6.86
C ILE A 233 13.61 -2.89 8.32
N GLY A 234 14.06 -3.77 9.22
CA GLY A 234 14.15 -3.43 10.65
C GLY A 234 12.78 -3.08 11.25
N THR A 235 12.73 -2.79 12.56
CA THR A 235 11.47 -2.54 13.27
C THR A 235 10.79 -1.26 12.77
N LEU A 236 9.71 -1.40 12.01
CA LEU A 236 8.85 -0.28 11.63
C LEU A 236 8.16 0.24 12.90
N ALA A 237 8.33 1.52 13.23
CA ALA A 237 7.64 2.10 14.36
C ALA A 237 6.32 2.74 13.95
N THR A 238 5.38 2.66 14.87
CA THR A 238 3.99 3.05 14.68
C THR A 238 3.73 4.39 15.34
N TYR A 239 2.67 5.09 14.95
CA TYR A 239 2.16 6.23 15.74
C TYR A 239 1.74 5.73 17.14
N LYS A 240 2.57 6.01 18.16
CA LYS A 240 2.27 5.73 19.58
C LYS A 240 2.02 7.05 20.30
N GLN A 241 1.09 7.03 21.26
CA GLN A 241 0.86 8.17 22.15
C GLN A 241 2.05 8.39 23.09
N SER A 242 2.75 7.32 23.47
CA SER A 242 3.98 7.39 24.29
C SER A 242 4.76 6.08 24.22
N GLU A 243 6.08 6.17 24.12
CA GLU A 243 7.00 5.01 24.25
C GLU A 243 6.94 4.36 25.63
N ALA A 244 6.77 5.15 26.69
CA ALA A 244 6.87 4.69 28.08
C ALA A 244 5.67 3.83 28.52
N THR A 245 4.52 4.02 27.88
CA THR A 245 3.27 3.31 28.21
C THR A 245 2.83 2.32 27.13
N GLY A 246 3.49 2.32 25.96
CA GLY A 246 3.10 1.48 24.82
C GLY A 246 1.68 1.75 24.29
N SER A 247 1.06 2.87 24.70
CA SER A 247 -0.33 3.18 24.36
C SER A 247 -0.42 3.79 22.96
N TYR A 248 -1.32 3.25 22.13
CA TYR A 248 -1.50 3.69 20.75
C TYR A 248 -2.13 5.07 20.65
N TYR A 249 -1.69 5.83 19.65
CA TYR A 249 -2.44 6.99 19.18
C TYR A 249 -3.72 6.46 18.51
N LYS A 250 -4.85 6.53 19.24
CA LYS A 250 -6.17 5.94 18.89
C LYS A 250 -6.17 4.40 18.86
N LYS A 251 -6.58 3.78 19.97
CA LYS A 251 -6.78 2.32 20.07
C LYS A 251 -7.85 1.83 19.06
N ASN A 252 -7.68 0.60 18.57
CA ASN A 252 -8.52 -0.06 17.56
C ASN A 252 -8.53 0.69 16.22
N THR A 253 -7.34 1.06 15.74
CA THR A 253 -7.15 1.71 14.44
C THR A 253 -5.98 1.09 13.67
N TYR A 254 -5.82 1.47 12.40
CA TYR A 254 -4.76 0.99 11.53
C TYR A 254 -3.97 2.12 10.88
N GLN A 255 -2.73 1.83 10.51
CA GLN A 255 -1.81 2.72 9.82
C GLN A 255 -1.41 2.10 8.47
N ILE A 256 -1.49 2.90 7.41
CA ILE A 256 -0.92 2.59 6.08
C ILE A 256 0.26 3.53 5.86
N VAL A 257 1.40 3.00 5.38
CA VAL A 257 2.62 3.77 5.15
C VAL A 257 3.17 3.46 3.77
N SER A 258 3.36 4.49 2.95
CA SER A 258 4.19 4.40 1.74
C SER A 258 5.68 4.52 2.12
N PRO A 259 6.56 3.72 1.51
CA PRO A 259 8.01 3.78 1.71
C PRO A 259 8.69 4.95 0.96
N GLY A 260 7.96 5.95 0.49
CA GLY A 260 8.57 7.18 -0.03
C GLY A 260 9.36 7.02 -1.32
N PHE A 261 10.15 8.03 -1.69
CA PHE A 261 10.94 8.01 -2.93
C PHE A 261 12.22 7.19 -2.82
N ASP A 262 12.74 7.05 -1.60
CA ASP A 262 13.95 6.27 -1.31
C ASP A 262 13.65 4.77 -1.13
N GLY A 263 12.37 4.40 -1.07
CA GLY A 263 11.93 3.03 -0.89
C GLY A 263 12.16 2.53 0.53
N LEU A 264 12.41 3.41 1.50
CA LEU A 264 12.62 3.06 2.90
C LEU A 264 11.48 3.60 3.75
N TYR A 265 11.22 2.95 4.88
CA TYR A 265 10.29 3.50 5.85
C TYR A 265 11.06 4.38 6.83
N GLY A 266 10.83 5.69 6.74
CA GLY A 266 11.37 6.69 7.65
C GLY A 266 10.82 6.66 9.07
N TYR A 267 11.42 7.48 9.93
CA TYR A 267 11.17 7.61 11.38
C TYR A 267 9.81 8.23 11.75
N GLY A 268 8.85 8.31 10.82
CA GLY A 268 7.48 8.79 11.02
C GLY A 268 7.36 10.24 11.53
N GLY A 269 6.50 11.04 10.92
CA GLY A 269 6.37 12.45 11.28
C GLY A 269 5.63 12.69 12.61
N VAL A 270 6.06 13.69 13.39
CA VAL A 270 5.34 14.15 14.61
C VAL A 270 3.89 14.50 14.26
N TYR A 271 2.93 14.09 15.10
CA TYR A 271 1.52 14.49 14.98
C TYR A 271 1.16 15.47 16.10
N GLU A 272 0.52 16.58 15.74
CA GLU A 272 -0.07 17.53 16.71
C GLU A 272 -1.56 17.22 16.89
N GLU A 273 -2.00 17.05 18.15
CA GLU A 273 -3.41 16.83 18.49
C GLU A 273 -4.26 18.05 18.12
N ASP A 274 -5.14 17.92 17.12
CA ASP A 274 -6.30 18.81 17.00
C ASP A 274 -7.36 18.38 18.04
N ASP A 275 -7.25 18.96 19.23
CA ASP A 275 -8.18 19.06 20.37
C ASP A 275 -9.41 18.13 20.43
N ALA A 276 -9.43 17.25 21.45
CA ALA A 276 -10.50 17.17 22.46
C ALA A 276 -10.16 16.17 23.59
N GLY A 277 -9.33 16.58 24.55
CA GLY A 277 -9.42 16.06 25.92
C GLY A 277 -8.29 15.20 26.47
N HIS A 278 -7.06 15.27 25.95
CA HIS A 278 -5.88 14.72 26.62
C HIS A 278 -4.79 15.78 26.83
N ASP A 279 -3.99 15.59 27.88
CA ASP A 279 -3.03 16.53 28.44
C ASP A 279 -1.87 16.81 27.47
N GLY A 280 -2.01 17.82 26.60
CA GLY A 280 -0.98 18.76 26.11
C GLY A 280 0.39 18.22 25.66
N SER A 281 0.54 16.91 25.54
CA SER A 281 1.79 16.20 25.34
C SER A 281 1.89 15.90 23.85
N ILE A 282 2.78 16.60 23.16
CA ILE A 282 3.16 16.28 21.80
C ILE A 282 3.62 14.81 21.79
N GLY A 283 2.83 13.93 21.18
CA GLY A 283 3.18 12.52 21.03
C GLY A 283 4.38 12.40 20.09
N HIS A 284 5.54 11.97 20.62
CA HIS A 284 6.70 11.69 19.80
C HIS A 284 6.60 10.29 19.20
N ILE A 285 6.85 10.17 17.90
CA ILE A 285 7.08 8.90 17.24
C ILE A 285 8.57 8.62 17.31
N ASN A 286 8.93 7.41 17.73
CA ASN A 286 10.32 7.02 17.84
C ASN A 286 10.51 5.66 17.19
N PHE A 287 11.29 5.64 16.10
CA PHE A 287 11.71 4.42 15.44
C PHE A 287 13.08 4.05 15.99
N GLN A 288 13.19 2.99 16.76
CA GLN A 288 14.51 2.50 17.21
C GLN A 288 14.98 1.41 16.26
N TYR A 289 15.93 1.76 15.39
CA TYR A 289 16.77 0.78 14.69
C TYR A 289 17.73 0.14 15.70
N THR A 290 17.38 -1.02 16.26
CA THR A 290 18.34 -1.83 17.01
C THR A 290 19.17 -2.62 16.00
N SER A 291 20.41 -2.20 15.74
CA SER A 291 21.51 -2.94 15.07
C SER A 291 21.90 -2.61 13.62
N TYR A 292 21.76 -1.36 13.15
CA TYR A 292 22.59 -0.88 12.02
C TYR A 292 23.74 -0.01 12.54
N SER A 293 24.98 -0.43 12.30
CA SER A 293 26.18 0.40 12.45
C SER A 293 26.70 0.74 11.06
N PRO A 294 26.41 1.93 10.52
CA PRO A 294 26.86 2.32 9.19
C PRO A 294 28.36 2.54 9.14
N SER A 295 28.96 2.03 8.06
CA SER A 295 30.27 2.47 7.59
C SER A 295 30.26 3.99 7.37
N PRO A 296 31.26 4.74 7.84
CA PRO A 296 31.30 6.19 7.71
C PRO A 296 31.49 6.57 6.24
N GLY A 297 30.41 6.98 5.57
CA GLY A 297 30.45 7.48 4.19
C GLY A 297 29.15 7.35 3.40
N THR A 298 28.19 6.53 3.84
CA THR A 298 26.84 6.47 3.26
C THR A 298 25.89 7.26 4.16
N GLY A 299 25.31 8.35 3.66
CA GLY A 299 24.51 9.33 4.41
C GLY A 299 23.15 8.85 4.95
N ALA A 300 23.11 7.67 5.56
CA ALA A 300 21.95 7.02 6.18
C ALA A 300 22.03 7.02 7.73
N SER A 301 22.88 7.86 8.32
CA SER A 301 23.20 7.80 9.76
C SER A 301 23.22 9.15 10.47
N ASP A 302 22.52 10.15 9.94
CA ASP A 302 22.25 11.35 10.72
C ASP A 302 20.89 11.18 11.42
N PRO A 303 20.84 10.93 12.74
CA PRO A 303 19.60 10.96 13.50
C PRO A 303 18.93 12.36 13.51
N ASN A 304 19.58 13.39 12.95
CA ASN A 304 18.99 14.69 12.62
C ASN A 304 18.61 14.83 11.13
N ARG A 305 18.66 13.75 10.34
CA ARG A 305 17.88 13.62 9.11
C ARG A 305 16.54 13.00 9.52
N PRO A 306 15.51 13.81 9.77
CA PRO A 306 14.18 13.26 9.96
C PRO A 306 13.76 12.69 8.61
N ASP A 307 13.70 11.37 8.49
CA ASP A 307 13.18 10.70 7.30
C ASP A 307 11.68 11.03 7.20
N ASN A 308 11.42 12.08 6.42
CA ASN A 308 10.18 12.86 6.34
C ASN A 308 9.36 12.54 5.08
N ASP A 309 9.80 11.59 4.26
CA ASP A 309 9.20 11.29 2.96
C ASP A 309 8.35 10.01 2.96
N ASN A 310 7.77 9.60 4.08
CA ASN A 310 6.69 8.62 4.05
C ASN A 310 5.36 9.37 3.83
N ILE A 311 4.37 8.74 3.18
CA ILE A 311 2.97 9.21 3.30
C ILE A 311 2.22 8.21 4.16
N THR A 312 1.45 8.72 5.12
CA THR A 312 0.60 7.88 5.98
C THR A 312 -0.82 8.42 6.01
N ASN A 313 -1.76 7.58 6.45
CA ASN A 313 -3.12 8.01 6.73
C ASN A 313 -3.28 8.86 8.01
N PHE A 314 -2.24 8.90 8.87
CA PHE A 314 -2.28 9.65 10.12
C PHE A 314 -1.47 10.95 10.11
N ALA A 315 -0.57 11.15 9.15
CA ALA A 315 0.21 12.39 9.04
C ALA A 315 0.27 12.94 7.61
N PRO A 316 0.14 14.26 7.45
CA PRO A 316 0.30 14.94 6.17
C PRO A 316 1.79 15.14 5.84
N ALA A 317 2.58 14.07 5.79
CA ALA A 317 4.01 14.18 5.50
C ALA A 317 4.29 14.63 4.05
N GLU A 318 5.39 15.34 3.86
CA GLU A 318 5.86 15.88 2.57
C GLU A 318 6.93 14.95 1.97
N LEU A 319 6.61 14.27 0.87
CA LEU A 319 7.60 13.47 0.14
C LEU A 319 8.74 14.38 -0.37
N ARG A 320 9.96 14.18 0.13
CA ARG A 320 11.17 14.90 -0.34
C ARG A 320 11.98 13.98 -1.28
N PRO A 321 12.51 14.52 -2.40
CA PRO A 321 13.36 13.76 -3.33
C PRO A 321 14.75 13.41 -2.80
#